data_AF-A0A914PR85-F1
#
_entry.id   AF-A0A914PR85-F1
#
_cell.length_a   1.000
_cell.length_b   1.000
_cell.length_c   1.000
_cell.angle_alpha   90.00
_cell.angle_beta   90.00
_cell.angle_gamma   90.00
#
_symmetry.space_group_name_H-M   'P 1'
#
loop_
_entity.id
_entity.type
_entity.pdbx_description
1 polymer ?
#
loop_
_entity_poly.entity_id
_entity_poly.type
_entity_poly.pdbx_seq_one_letter_code
_entity_poly.pdbx_strand_id
1 'polypeptide(L)'
;MVIEIVLATDMSTHFVQIKTMKNMLTLPEGIDKMKALCLIVHACDISHASKPWDLHYRWTQGVLEEFFRQGDLEASMGLPYSPLCDRHTVHISESQIGFIDFIVEPTMVVCGEMLTKLVEPLVSLPSSDSLFPPGSNNDGRDGAVSGASLSPIPDLKSPTGSNVVRKVPINYYGKLEIPNPWQKHMPENKAHWRERAVKEEQERNAKANGTTE
;
A
#
# COMPACT_ATOMS: atom_id res chain seq x y z
N MET A 1 9.85 -16.52 -12.71
CA MET A 1 9.13 -16.08 -11.50
C MET A 1 10.03 -15.37 -10.49
N VAL A 2 10.88 -16.04 -9.70
CA VAL A 2 11.67 -15.32 -8.66
C VAL A 2 12.64 -14.31 -9.28
N ILE A 3 13.34 -14.68 -10.34
CA ILE A 3 14.28 -13.79 -11.04
C ILE A 3 13.57 -12.51 -11.52
N GLU A 4 12.42 -12.64 -12.17
CA GLU A 4 11.64 -11.49 -12.66
C GLU A 4 11.16 -10.57 -11.54
N ILE A 5 10.75 -11.15 -10.41
CA ILE A 5 10.31 -10.39 -9.24
C ILE A 5 11.46 -9.58 -8.64
N VAL A 6 12.65 -10.17 -8.53
CA VAL A 6 13.85 -9.47 -8.03
C VAL A 6 14.29 -8.39 -9.00
N LEU A 7 14.32 -8.66 -10.30
CA LEU A 7 14.66 -7.64 -11.30
C LEU A 7 13.64 -6.49 -11.32
N ALA A 8 12.39 -6.75 -10.92
CA ALA A 8 11.36 -5.73 -10.83
C ALA A 8 11.53 -4.76 -9.65
N THR A 9 12.42 -5.01 -8.69
CA THR A 9 12.70 -4.02 -7.64
C THR A 9 13.68 -2.94 -8.11
N ASP A 10 14.22 -3.04 -9.33
CA ASP A 10 15.07 -2.02 -9.90
C ASP A 10 14.29 -0.72 -10.17
N MET A 11 14.69 0.34 -9.45
CA MET A 11 14.14 1.69 -9.56
C MET A 11 14.29 2.30 -10.96
N SER A 12 15.25 1.83 -11.79
CA SER A 12 15.37 2.26 -13.20
C SER A 12 14.12 1.92 -14.03
N THR A 13 13.39 0.88 -13.62
CA THR A 13 12.18 0.40 -14.31
C THR A 13 10.89 0.90 -13.66
N HIS A 14 10.97 1.60 -12.53
CA HIS A 14 9.83 2.02 -11.70
C HIS A 14 8.70 2.65 -12.53
N PHE A 15 8.97 3.70 -13.29
CA PHE A 15 7.93 4.42 -14.04
C PHE A 15 7.33 3.58 -15.17
N VAL A 16 8.12 2.70 -15.78
CA VAL A 16 7.64 1.77 -16.82
C VAL A 16 6.66 0.77 -16.21
N GLN A 17 6.98 0.22 -15.04
CA GLN A 17 6.10 -0.71 -14.34
C GLN A 17 4.77 -0.05 -13.93
N ILE A 18 4.82 1.14 -13.32
CA ILE A 18 3.63 1.88 -12.90
C ILE A 18 2.76 2.22 -14.10
N LYS A 19 3.34 2.74 -15.19
CA LYS A 19 2.60 3.04 -16.42
C LYS A 19 1.95 1.79 -17.02
N THR A 20 2.68 0.68 -17.06
CA THR A 20 2.18 -0.59 -17.59
C THR A 20 0.99 -1.09 -16.78
N MET A 21 1.08 -1.08 -15.44
CA MET A 21 -0.04 -1.51 -14.60
C MET A 21 -1.24 -0.57 -14.73
N LYS A 22 -1.03 0.76 -14.71
CA LYS A 22 -2.12 1.73 -14.95
C LYS A 22 -2.88 1.45 -16.24
N ASN A 23 -2.16 1.13 -17.32
CA ASN A 23 -2.79 0.76 -18.59
C ASN A 23 -3.57 -0.56 -18.48
N MET A 24 -3.06 -1.57 -17.77
CA MET A 24 -3.79 -2.83 -17.56
C MET A 24 -5.04 -2.66 -16.69
N LEU A 25 -5.05 -1.69 -15.79
CA LEU A 25 -6.22 -1.38 -14.97
C LEU A 25 -7.38 -0.84 -15.80
N THR A 26 -7.12 -0.11 -16.88
CA THR A 26 -8.18 0.45 -17.76
C THR A 26 -8.72 -0.55 -18.78
N LEU A 27 -7.96 -1.60 -19.10
CA LEU A 27 -8.40 -2.65 -20.03
C LEU A 27 -9.41 -3.60 -19.37
N PRO A 28 -10.38 -4.14 -20.12
CA PRO A 28 -11.33 -5.13 -19.60
C PRO A 28 -10.67 -6.50 -19.36
N GLU A 29 -9.48 -6.70 -19.93
CA GLU A 29 -8.66 -7.90 -19.76
C GLU A 29 -8.19 -8.06 -18.31
N GLY A 30 -7.97 -9.31 -17.91
CA GLY A 30 -7.42 -9.63 -16.60
C GLY A 30 -6.00 -9.10 -16.41
N ILE A 31 -5.62 -8.84 -15.16
CA ILE A 31 -4.25 -8.43 -14.84
C ILE A 31 -3.31 -9.64 -14.96
N ASP A 32 -2.18 -9.46 -15.65
CA ASP A 32 -1.11 -10.45 -15.71
C ASP A 32 -0.57 -10.75 -14.31
N LYS A 33 -0.66 -12.02 -13.90
CA LYS A 33 -0.26 -12.47 -12.56
C LYS A 33 1.20 -12.15 -12.23
N MET A 34 2.12 -12.30 -13.19
CA MET A 34 3.53 -12.01 -12.95
C MET A 34 3.74 -10.52 -12.71
N LYS A 35 3.15 -9.66 -13.55
CA LYS A 35 3.24 -8.21 -13.40
C LYS A 35 2.62 -7.72 -12.10
N ALA A 36 1.54 -8.35 -11.66
CA ALA A 36 0.96 -8.07 -10.35
C ALA A 36 1.92 -8.41 -9.20
N LEU A 37 2.54 -9.60 -9.23
CA LEU A 37 3.52 -10.00 -8.21
C LEU A 37 4.74 -9.08 -8.19
N CYS A 38 5.26 -8.71 -9.37
CA CYS A 38 6.36 -7.75 -9.51
C CYS A 38 5.99 -6.40 -8.86
N LEU A 39 4.82 -5.84 -9.18
CA LEU A 39 4.38 -4.57 -8.59
C LEU A 39 4.18 -4.66 -7.07
N ILE A 40 3.64 -5.76 -6.57
CA ILE A 40 3.45 -5.96 -5.11
C ILE A 40 4.80 -5.91 -4.40
N VAL A 41 5.79 -6.66 -4.89
CA VAL A 41 7.11 -6.72 -4.26
C VAL A 41 7.84 -5.38 -4.38
N HIS A 42 7.77 -4.73 -5.54
CA HIS A 42 8.31 -3.39 -5.74
C HIS A 42 7.68 -2.37 -4.78
N ALA A 43 6.35 -2.40 -4.63
CA ALA A 43 5.64 -1.55 -3.68
C ALA A 43 6.09 -1.82 -2.23
N CYS A 44 6.29 -3.09 -1.87
CA CYS A 44 6.80 -3.47 -0.55
C CYS A 44 8.19 -2.91 -0.26
N ASP A 45 9.09 -2.94 -1.25
CA ASP A 45 10.48 -2.47 -1.17
C ASP A 45 10.56 -0.98 -0.77
N ILE A 46 9.71 -0.15 -1.38
CA ILE A 46 9.65 1.29 -1.10
C ILE A 46 8.59 1.67 -0.03
N SER A 47 8.00 0.69 0.65
CA SER A 47 6.79 0.92 1.44
C SER A 47 7.03 1.65 2.78
N HIS A 48 8.26 1.93 3.19
CA HIS A 48 8.54 2.52 4.50
C HIS A 48 7.87 3.88 4.71
N ALA A 49 7.70 4.69 3.66
CA ALA A 49 7.01 5.99 3.75
C ALA A 49 5.48 5.89 3.95
N SER A 50 4.93 4.68 3.81
CA SER A 50 3.52 4.39 4.11
C SER A 50 3.27 3.82 5.51
N LYS A 51 4.30 3.83 6.38
CA LYS A 51 4.25 3.28 7.74
C LYS A 51 4.21 4.40 8.78
N PRO A 52 3.88 4.10 10.06
CA PRO A 52 3.96 5.08 11.13
C PRO A 52 5.30 5.80 11.17
N TRP A 53 5.28 7.07 11.59
CA TRP A 53 6.42 7.99 11.55
C TRP A 53 7.72 7.38 12.08
N ASP A 54 7.70 6.77 13.26
CA ASP A 54 8.92 6.23 13.88
C ASP A 54 9.61 5.17 13.01
N LEU A 55 8.82 4.33 12.34
CA LEU A 55 9.35 3.31 11.43
C LEU A 55 9.83 3.96 10.13
N HIS A 56 9.03 4.86 9.55
CA HIS A 56 9.41 5.59 8.35
C HIS A 56 10.72 6.33 8.53
N TYR A 57 10.82 7.12 9.60
CA TYR A 57 11.99 7.94 9.93
C TYR A 57 13.23 7.07 10.14
N ARG A 58 13.12 5.96 10.89
CA ARG A 58 14.24 5.03 11.09
C ARG A 58 14.79 4.50 9.76
N TRP A 59 13.91 4.07 8.85
CA TRP A 59 14.34 3.60 7.53
C TRP A 59 14.93 4.71 6.67
N THR A 60 14.33 5.91 6.70
CA THR A 60 14.88 7.07 6.00
C THR A 60 16.30 7.40 6.48
N GLN A 61 16.57 7.37 7.80
CA GLN A 61 17.92 7.58 8.32
C GLN A 61 18.91 6.51 7.83
N GLY A 62 18.48 5.24 7.76
CA GLY A 62 19.30 4.15 7.24
C GLY A 62 19.70 4.35 5.77
N VAL A 63 18.75 4.69 4.92
CA VAL A 63 18.99 4.92 3.47
C VAL A 63 19.88 6.15 3.26
N LEU A 64 19.64 7.24 3.98
CA LEU A 64 20.47 8.45 3.86
C LEU A 64 21.90 8.21 4.31
N GLU A 65 22.11 7.48 5.41
CA GLU A 65 23.46 7.12 5.85
C GLU A 65 24.20 6.27 4.81
N GLU A 66 23.50 5.38 4.10
CA GLU A 66 24.09 4.63 2.98
C GLU A 66 24.51 5.55 1.83
N PHE A 67 23.64 6.48 1.42
CA PHE A 67 23.96 7.47 0.38
C PHE A 67 25.13 8.37 0.79
N PHE A 68 25.18 8.80 2.04
CA PHE A 68 26.27 9.64 2.51
C PHE A 68 27.60 8.90 2.55
N ARG A 69 27.61 7.61 2.90
CA ARG A 69 28.84 6.80 2.80
C ARG A 69 29.30 6.63 1.36
N GLN A 70 28.37 6.48 0.42
CA GLN A 70 28.71 6.46 -0.99
C GLN A 70 29.33 7.80 -1.41
N GLY A 71 28.73 8.93 -1.02
CA GLY A 71 29.26 10.27 -1.32
C GLY A 71 30.65 10.50 -0.73
N ASP A 72 30.89 10.10 0.51
CA ASP A 72 32.21 10.21 1.14
C ASP A 72 33.27 9.39 0.36
N LEU A 73 32.89 8.21 -0.14
CA LEU A 73 33.76 7.37 -0.95
C LEU A 73 34.03 8.01 -2.32
N GLU A 74 33.01 8.53 -2.99
CA GLU A 74 33.12 9.28 -4.25
C GLU A 74 34.09 10.46 -4.09
N ALA A 75 33.94 11.24 -3.02
CA ALA A 75 34.82 12.36 -2.70
C ALA A 75 36.27 11.91 -2.47
N SER A 76 36.48 10.81 -1.73
CA SER A 76 37.82 10.26 -1.48
C SER A 76 38.53 9.79 -2.76
N MET A 77 37.75 9.43 -3.79
CA MET A 77 38.25 9.02 -5.11
C MET A 77 38.36 10.20 -6.08
N GLY A 78 37.99 11.43 -5.67
CA GLY A 78 37.95 12.60 -6.55
C GLY A 78 36.84 12.56 -7.59
N LEU A 79 35.80 11.77 -7.36
CA LEU A 79 34.61 11.69 -8.21
C LEU A 79 33.57 12.76 -7.82
N PRO A 80 32.73 13.22 -8.77
CA PRO A 80 31.59 14.05 -8.42
C PRO A 80 30.59 13.26 -7.57
N TYR A 81 29.94 13.94 -6.61
CA TYR A 81 28.88 13.34 -5.80
C TYR A 81 27.69 12.91 -6.66
N SER A 82 27.23 11.70 -6.42
CA SER A 82 25.93 11.24 -6.91
C SER A 82 24.79 12.06 -6.29
N PRO A 83 23.63 12.18 -6.96
CA PRO A 83 22.47 12.85 -6.39
C PRO A 83 22.15 12.34 -4.97
N LEU A 84 21.84 13.27 -4.07
CA LEU A 84 21.53 13.02 -2.66
C LEU A 84 22.66 12.41 -1.80
N CYS A 85 23.86 12.22 -2.34
CA CYS A 85 24.97 11.58 -1.62
C CYS A 85 25.86 12.58 -0.85
N ASP A 86 25.71 13.89 -1.08
CA ASP A 86 26.44 14.91 -0.33
C ASP A 86 25.70 15.35 0.94
N ARG A 87 26.16 14.84 2.09
CA ARG A 87 25.60 15.13 3.43
C ARG A 87 25.62 16.62 3.82
N HIS A 88 26.36 17.47 3.12
CA HIS A 88 26.45 18.89 3.40
C HIS A 88 25.44 19.75 2.64
N THR A 89 24.91 19.23 1.53
CA THR A 89 24.02 19.98 0.63
C THR A 89 22.63 19.38 0.50
N VAL A 90 22.43 18.12 0.90
CA VAL A 90 21.12 17.47 0.83
C VAL A 90 20.07 18.17 1.71
N HIS A 91 18.96 18.57 1.07
CA HIS A 91 17.72 18.93 1.75
C HIS A 91 16.89 17.68 2.01
N ILE A 92 17.10 17.04 3.16
CA ILE A 92 16.48 15.75 3.51
C ILE A 92 14.96 15.86 3.46
N SER A 93 14.41 16.88 4.13
CA SER A 93 12.96 17.04 4.26
C SER A 93 12.27 17.21 2.90
N GLU A 94 12.80 18.05 2.03
CA GLU A 94 12.28 18.26 0.67
C GLU A 94 12.40 17.00 -0.19
N SER A 95 13.54 16.31 -0.09
CA SER A 95 13.77 15.06 -0.82
C SER A 95 12.77 13.97 -0.43
N GLN A 96 12.44 13.84 0.86
CA GLN A 96 11.46 12.87 1.33
C GLN A 96 10.02 13.23 0.93
N ILE A 97 9.67 14.51 0.92
CA ILE A 97 8.37 14.97 0.39
C ILE A 97 8.24 14.59 -1.08
N GLY A 98 9.26 14.89 -1.89
CA GLY A 98 9.29 14.52 -3.31
C GLY A 98 9.24 13.01 -3.52
N PHE A 99 9.96 12.23 -2.73
CA PHE A 99 9.91 10.77 -2.79
C PHE A 99 8.50 10.23 -2.52
N ILE A 100 7.78 10.78 -1.53
CA ILE A 100 6.40 10.38 -1.27
C ILE A 100 5.49 10.77 -2.43
N ASP A 101 5.53 12.03 -2.89
CA ASP A 101 4.60 12.56 -3.90
C ASP A 101 4.79 11.91 -5.28
N PHE A 102 6.04 11.63 -5.67
CA PHE A 102 6.35 11.19 -7.04
C PHE A 102 6.61 9.70 -7.18
N ILE A 103 6.99 9.00 -6.10
CA ILE A 103 7.36 7.59 -6.14
C ILE A 103 6.36 6.76 -5.34
N VAL A 104 6.28 6.97 -4.02
CA VAL A 104 5.56 6.04 -3.14
C VAL A 104 4.04 6.17 -3.31
N GLU A 105 3.48 7.37 -3.28
CA GLU A 105 2.03 7.58 -3.36
C GLU A 105 1.44 7.04 -4.67
N PRO A 106 1.99 7.36 -5.87
CA PRO A 106 1.54 6.76 -7.13
C PRO A 106 1.60 5.23 -7.14
N THR A 107 2.67 4.63 -6.59
CA THR A 107 2.81 3.17 -6.51
C THR A 107 1.77 2.54 -5.62
N MET A 108 1.54 3.09 -4.43
CA MET A 108 0.59 2.53 -3.45
C MET A 108 -0.86 2.64 -3.95
N VAL A 109 -1.21 3.74 -4.64
CA VAL A 109 -2.53 3.90 -5.28
C VAL A 109 -2.76 2.82 -6.34
N VAL A 110 -1.84 2.68 -7.28
CA VAL A 110 -1.96 1.68 -8.37
C VAL A 110 -1.97 0.26 -7.83
N CYS A 111 -1.15 -0.03 -6.82
CA CYS A 111 -1.15 -1.33 -6.14
C CYS A 111 -2.51 -1.62 -5.47
N GLY A 112 -3.11 -0.63 -4.78
CA GLY A 112 -4.43 -0.77 -4.16
C GLY A 112 -5.56 -1.02 -5.18
N GLU A 113 -5.56 -0.28 -6.29
CA GLU A 113 -6.52 -0.48 -7.38
C GLU A 113 -6.38 -1.86 -8.02
N MET A 114 -5.14 -2.29 -8.27
CA MET A 114 -4.83 -3.63 -8.78
C MET A 114 -5.29 -4.73 -7.83
N LEU A 115 -5.02 -4.62 -6.53
CA LEU A 115 -5.49 -5.57 -5.54
C LEU A 115 -7.02 -5.65 -5.51
N THR A 116 -7.70 -4.50 -5.59
CA THR A 116 -9.17 -4.45 -5.65
C THR A 116 -9.70 -5.18 -6.88
N LYS A 117 -9.17 -4.89 -8.07
CA LYS A 117 -9.56 -5.54 -9.33
C LYS A 117 -9.30 -7.05 -9.34
N LEU A 118 -8.23 -7.51 -8.67
CA LEU A 118 -7.91 -8.93 -8.55
C LEU A 118 -8.83 -9.68 -7.59
N VAL A 119 -9.26 -9.04 -6.50
CA VAL A 119 -10.00 -9.69 -5.42
C VAL A 119 -11.51 -9.58 -5.63
N GLU A 120 -12.03 -8.52 -6.26
CA GLU A 120 -13.47 -8.30 -6.46
C GLU A 120 -14.22 -9.49 -7.13
N PRO A 121 -13.69 -10.16 -8.18
CA PRO A 121 -14.33 -11.34 -8.75
C PRO A 121 -14.35 -12.56 -7.81
N LEU A 122 -13.43 -12.63 -6.83
CA LEU A 122 -13.35 -13.74 -5.87
C LEU A 122 -14.38 -13.61 -4.74
N VAL A 123 -14.96 -12.43 -4.58
CA VAL A 123 -15.89 -12.10 -3.47
C VAL A 123 -17.34 -12.10 -3.94
N SER A 124 -17.59 -11.98 -5.25
CA SER A 124 -18.91 -11.82 -5.85
C SER A 124 -19.69 -13.13 -6.13
N LEU A 125 -19.37 -14.25 -5.46
CA LEU A 125 -20.19 -15.48 -5.49
C LEU A 125 -20.34 -16.06 -4.06
N PRO A 126 -21.56 -16.44 -3.62
CA PRO A 126 -22.45 -17.35 -4.34
C PRO A 126 -23.72 -16.70 -4.90
N SER A 127 -24.13 -17.19 -6.08
CA SER A 127 -25.35 -16.85 -6.80
C SER A 127 -26.59 -16.86 -5.90
N SER A 128 -27.37 -15.79 -5.98
CA SER A 128 -28.70 -15.64 -5.35
C SER A 128 -29.77 -16.63 -5.89
N ASP A 129 -29.41 -17.59 -6.73
CA ASP A 129 -30.34 -18.56 -7.32
C ASP A 129 -30.73 -19.72 -6.40
N SER A 130 -30.28 -19.72 -5.13
CA SER A 130 -30.67 -20.73 -4.13
C SER A 130 -31.63 -20.21 -3.04
N LEU A 131 -32.09 -18.95 -3.13
CA LEU A 131 -32.98 -18.35 -2.13
C LEU A 131 -34.48 -18.48 -2.41
N PHE A 132 -34.88 -19.09 -3.53
CA PHE A 132 -36.28 -19.38 -3.82
C PHE A 132 -36.47 -20.87 -4.03
N PRO A 133 -37.27 -21.57 -3.19
CA PRO A 133 -37.77 -22.88 -3.56
C PRO A 133 -38.58 -22.74 -4.86
N PRO A 134 -38.55 -23.72 -5.79
CA PRO A 134 -39.49 -23.70 -6.91
C PRO A 134 -40.90 -23.66 -6.33
N GLY A 135 -41.67 -22.63 -6.72
CA GLY A 135 -43.03 -22.43 -6.27
C GLY A 135 -43.85 -23.70 -6.49
N SER A 136 -44.17 -24.39 -5.39
CA SER A 136 -45.16 -25.44 -5.39
C SER A 136 -46.53 -24.77 -5.51
N ASN A 137 -47.10 -24.81 -6.72
CA ASN A 137 -48.52 -24.63 -6.89
C ASN A 137 -49.23 -25.67 -6.02
N ASN A 138 -50.00 -25.16 -5.07
CA ASN A 138 -50.78 -25.90 -4.10
C ASN A 138 -52.02 -26.48 -4.80
N ASP A 139 -52.13 -27.81 -4.85
CA ASP A 139 -53.42 -28.50 -4.93
C ASP A 139 -53.46 -29.57 -3.83
N GLY A 140 -54.52 -29.49 -3.04
CA GLY A 140 -54.56 -29.96 -1.65
C GLY A 140 -54.43 -31.46 -1.42
N ARG A 141 -53.94 -31.80 -0.22
CA ARG A 141 -54.59 -32.74 0.72
C ARG A 141 -53.83 -32.84 2.04
N ASP A 142 -54.60 -33.09 3.08
CA ASP A 142 -54.30 -33.03 4.52
C ASP A 142 -53.13 -33.91 5.01
N GLY A 143 -52.40 -33.42 6.01
CA GLY A 143 -51.43 -34.23 6.77
C GLY A 143 -50.59 -33.42 7.75
N ALA A 144 -50.84 -33.58 9.05
CA ALA A 144 -50.26 -32.84 10.17
C ALA A 144 -48.74 -33.03 10.38
N VAL A 145 -47.97 -31.97 10.67
CA VAL A 145 -46.78 -32.04 11.56
C VAL A 145 -46.43 -30.67 12.20
N SER A 146 -46.31 -30.70 13.53
CA SER A 146 -45.62 -29.87 14.52
C SER A 146 -44.99 -28.49 14.19
N GLY A 147 -45.49 -27.47 14.91
CA GLY A 147 -44.73 -26.46 15.68
C GLY A 147 -43.45 -25.87 15.09
N ALA A 148 -43.57 -24.71 14.45
CA ALA A 148 -42.44 -23.85 14.09
C ALA A 148 -41.76 -23.27 15.35
N SER A 149 -40.66 -23.88 15.77
CA SER A 149 -39.70 -23.25 16.69
C SER A 149 -38.79 -22.33 15.87
N LEU A 150 -38.85 -21.03 16.16
CA LEU A 150 -37.89 -20.04 15.66
C LEU A 150 -36.48 -20.44 16.11
N SER A 151 -35.58 -20.69 15.16
CA SER A 151 -34.17 -20.94 15.47
C SER A 151 -33.45 -19.62 15.80
N PRO A 152 -32.57 -19.58 16.81
CA PRO A 152 -32.09 -18.33 17.39
C PRO A 152 -30.85 -17.77 16.68
N ILE A 153 -30.66 -16.45 16.82
CA ILE A 153 -29.45 -15.69 16.47
C ILE A 153 -28.21 -16.39 17.08
N PRO A 154 -27.09 -16.58 16.34
CA PRO A 154 -25.91 -17.21 16.93
C PRO A 154 -25.18 -16.23 17.86
N ASP A 155 -25.09 -16.63 19.13
CA ASP A 155 -24.34 -15.96 20.18
C ASP A 155 -22.83 -15.96 19.91
N LEU A 156 -22.19 -14.84 20.26
CA LEU A 156 -20.77 -14.59 20.20
C LEU A 156 -20.04 -15.40 21.30
N LYS A 157 -19.56 -16.61 20.99
CA LYS A 157 -18.50 -17.27 21.77
C LYS A 157 -17.42 -17.87 20.87
N SER A 158 -16.19 -17.50 21.18
CA SER A 158 -14.97 -18.01 20.56
C SER A 158 -14.83 -19.53 20.70
N PRO A 159 -14.23 -20.19 19.70
CA PRO A 159 -13.37 -21.32 19.99
C PRO A 159 -12.01 -21.25 19.29
N THR A 160 -10.99 -21.55 20.07
CA THR A 160 -9.66 -21.99 19.69
C THR A 160 -9.72 -23.21 18.75
N GLY A 161 -9.15 -23.11 17.56
CA GLY A 161 -9.03 -24.24 16.62
C GLY A 161 -8.69 -23.78 15.21
N SER A 162 -7.59 -24.32 14.68
CA SER A 162 -6.98 -24.02 13.39
C SER A 162 -7.94 -24.14 12.20
N ASN A 163 -8.42 -23.01 11.71
CA ASN A 163 -8.68 -22.70 10.29
C ASN A 163 -9.16 -21.25 10.26
N VAL A 164 -8.22 -20.30 10.18
CA VAL A 164 -8.56 -18.90 9.94
C VAL A 164 -9.04 -18.80 8.50
N VAL A 165 -10.34 -19.04 8.30
CA VAL A 165 -11.03 -18.56 7.11
C VAL A 165 -10.78 -17.06 7.09
N ARG A 166 -9.90 -16.62 6.19
CA ARG A 166 -9.57 -15.21 6.01
C ARG A 166 -10.89 -14.50 5.75
N LYS A 167 -11.39 -13.74 6.74
CA LYS A 167 -12.56 -12.88 6.54
C LYS A 167 -12.19 -11.93 5.41
N VAL A 168 -12.83 -12.11 4.26
CA VAL A 168 -12.76 -11.13 3.18
C VAL A 168 -13.25 -9.81 3.77
N PRO A 169 -12.51 -8.71 3.61
CA PRO A 169 -12.92 -7.44 4.18
C PRO A 169 -14.05 -6.88 3.30
N ILE A 170 -15.29 -7.25 3.63
CA ILE A 170 -16.50 -6.81 2.95
C ILE A 170 -17.12 -5.70 3.82
N ASN A 171 -17.43 -4.56 3.22
CA ASN A 171 -18.11 -3.46 3.89
C ASN A 171 -19.61 -3.74 4.07
N TYR A 172 -20.30 -2.86 4.81
CA TYR A 172 -21.73 -3.01 5.12
C TYR A 172 -22.65 -3.15 3.89
N TYR A 173 -22.21 -2.69 2.71
CA TYR A 173 -22.94 -2.78 1.45
C TYR A 173 -22.62 -4.03 0.62
N GLY A 174 -21.87 -4.98 1.17
CA GLY A 174 -21.45 -6.17 0.42
C GLY A 174 -20.32 -5.91 -0.58
N LYS A 175 -19.69 -4.72 -0.56
CA LYS A 175 -18.56 -4.38 -1.43
C LYS A 175 -17.24 -4.69 -0.74
N LEU A 176 -16.28 -5.15 -1.52
CA LEU A 176 -14.91 -5.37 -1.05
C LEU A 176 -14.28 -4.03 -0.61
N GLU A 177 -13.78 -3.98 0.63
CA GLU A 177 -13.04 -2.84 1.18
C GLU A 177 -11.68 -3.35 1.68
N ILE A 178 -10.67 -3.33 0.81
CA ILE A 178 -9.30 -3.67 1.23
C ILE A 178 -8.77 -2.52 2.10
N PRO A 179 -8.32 -2.78 3.34
CA PRO A 179 -7.76 -1.73 4.19
C PRO A 179 -6.52 -1.12 3.55
N ASN A 180 -6.53 0.22 3.42
CA ASN A 180 -5.43 0.98 2.82
C ASN A 180 -4.74 1.85 3.88
N PRO A 181 -3.96 1.26 4.81
CA PRO A 181 -3.35 2.01 5.92
C PRO A 181 -2.42 3.14 5.46
N TRP A 182 -1.88 3.04 4.25
CA TRP A 182 -1.02 4.06 3.65
C TRP A 182 -1.74 5.39 3.40
N GLN A 183 -3.06 5.40 3.21
CA GLN A 183 -3.84 6.64 3.03
C GLN A 183 -3.79 7.54 4.27
N LYS A 184 -3.61 6.94 5.45
CA LYS A 184 -3.43 7.69 6.70
C LYS A 184 -1.98 8.16 6.86
N HIS A 185 -1.04 7.23 6.74
CA HIS A 185 0.35 7.49 7.13
C HIS A 185 1.14 8.36 6.16
N MET A 186 0.88 8.30 4.84
CA MET A 186 1.63 9.13 3.89
C MET A 186 1.37 10.64 4.09
N PRO A 187 0.12 11.12 4.25
CA PRO A 187 -0.13 12.51 4.61
C PRO A 187 0.49 12.95 5.95
N GLU A 188 0.40 12.09 6.98
CA GLU A 188 1.03 12.34 8.31
C GLU A 188 2.54 12.50 8.18
N ASN A 189 3.21 11.58 7.48
CA ASN A 189 4.64 11.63 7.24
C ASN A 189 5.05 12.88 6.42
N LYS A 190 4.26 13.26 5.40
CA LYS A 190 4.48 14.51 4.66
C LYS A 190 4.36 15.74 5.55
N ALA A 191 3.40 15.76 6.48
CA ALA A 191 3.27 16.86 7.43
C ALA A 191 4.50 16.99 8.34
N HIS A 192 4.98 15.87 8.89
CA HIS A 192 6.21 15.85 9.70
C HIS A 192 7.44 16.34 8.92
N TRP A 193 7.59 15.96 7.64
CA TRP A 193 8.67 16.48 6.81
C TRP A 193 8.53 17.96 6.48
N ARG A 194 7.31 18.47 6.27
CA ARG A 194 7.09 19.92 6.06
C ARG A 194 7.46 20.73 7.29
N GLU A 195 7.08 20.27 8.47
CA GLU A 195 7.48 20.90 9.75
C GLU A 195 9.01 20.92 9.89
N ARG A 196 9.68 19.81 9.56
CA ARG A 196 11.14 19.72 9.58
C ARG A 196 11.80 20.62 8.55
N ALA A 197 11.27 20.71 7.33
CA ALA A 197 11.78 21.59 6.29
C ALA A 197 11.75 23.07 6.73
N VAL A 198 10.66 23.50 7.36
CA VAL A 198 10.53 24.86 7.91
C VAL A 198 11.56 25.09 9.01
N LYS A 199 11.79 24.10 9.89
CA LYS A 199 12.79 24.21 10.96
C LYS A 199 14.21 24.27 10.41
N GLU A 200 14.55 23.44 9.44
CA GLU A 200 15.85 23.42 8.74
C GLU A 200 16.13 24.77 8.05
N GLU A 201 15.11 25.35 7.42
CA GLU A 201 15.17 26.68 6.80
C GLU A 201 15.45 27.78 7.83
N GLN A 202 14.71 27.78 8.94
CA GLN A 202 14.89 28.77 10.02
C GLN A 202 16.29 28.69 10.64
N GLU A 203 16.78 27.48 10.91
CA GLU A 203 18.12 27.27 11.46
C GLU A 203 19.21 27.75 10.49
N ARG A 204 19.03 27.54 9.19
CA ARG A 204 19.96 28.02 8.16
C ARG A 204 19.97 29.54 8.08
N ASN A 205 18.80 30.17 8.11
CA ASN A 205 18.68 31.63 8.09
C ASN A 205 19.25 32.27 9.36
N ALA A 206 19.08 31.63 10.52
CA ALA A 206 19.69 32.08 11.78
C ALA A 206 21.23 32.00 11.73
N LYS A 207 21.80 30.92 11.19
CA LYS A 207 23.26 30.78 11.00
C LYS A 207 23.82 31.81 10.02
N ALA A 208 23.11 32.07 8.92
CA ALA A 208 23.52 33.07 7.95
C ALA A 208 23.57 34.48 8.57
N ASN A 209 22.59 34.84 9.40
CA ASN A 209 22.52 36.16 10.04
C ASN A 209 23.47 36.31 11.23
N GLY A 210 23.80 35.23 11.95
CA GLY A 210 24.71 35.24 13.11
C GLY A 210 26.21 35.26 12.79
N THR A 211 26.61 35.20 11.51
CA THR A 211 28.03 35.25 11.10
C THR A 211 28.46 36.66 10.66
N THR A 212 27.66 37.69 10.98
CA THR A 212 27.83 39.08 10.51
C THR A 212 28.27 40.07 11.60
N GLU A 213 28.79 39.59 12.74
CA GLU A 213 29.37 40.44 13.81
C GLU A 213 30.86 40.13 14.04
#